data_AF-A0A7L3PS67-F1
#
_entry.id   AF-A0A7L3PS67-F1
#
_cell.length_a   1.000
_cell.length_b   1.000
_cell.length_c   1.000
_cell.angle_alpha   90.00
_cell.angle_beta   90.00
_cell.angle_gamma   90.00
#
_symmetry.space_group_name_H-M   'P 1'
#
loop_
_entity.id
_entity.type
_entity.pdbx_description
1 polymer ?
#
loop_
_entity_poly.entity_id
_entity_poly.type
_entity_poly.pdbx_seq_one_letter_code
_entity_poly.pdbx_strand_id
1 'polypeptide(L)'
;GNPNIPKPRRILRSSWGSNPHFRGSYSYTQVGSSGADVEKLAKPLPYAESSKTPPMQVMFSGEATHRKYYSTTHGAVLSGQREAARLIEMYQ
;
A
#
# COMPACT_ATOMS: atom_id res chain seq x y z
N GLY A 1 -39.92 4.07 -9.42
CA GLY A 1 -38.78 4.92 -9.86
C GLY A 1 -39.31 6.06 -10.68
N ASN A 2 -38.67 7.23 -10.65
CA ASN A 2 -39.10 8.42 -11.40
C ASN A 2 -39.00 8.19 -12.93
N PRO A 3 -40.10 8.22 -13.70
CA PRO A 3 -40.10 7.94 -15.14
C PRO A 3 -39.41 9.03 -15.97
N ASN A 4 -39.13 10.20 -15.39
CA ASN A 4 -38.46 11.32 -16.06
C ASN A 4 -36.93 11.20 -16.05
N ILE A 5 -36.36 10.16 -15.43
CA ILE A 5 -34.91 9.95 -15.43
C ILE A 5 -34.54 9.24 -16.75
N PRO A 6 -33.76 9.88 -17.65
CA PRO A 6 -33.37 9.26 -18.91
C PRO A 6 -32.39 8.10 -18.68
N LYS A 7 -32.39 7.13 -19.62
CA LYS A 7 -31.46 5.99 -19.56
C LYS A 7 -30.01 6.48 -19.69
N PRO A 8 -29.06 5.89 -18.94
CA PRO A 8 -27.65 6.24 -19.08
C PRO A 8 -27.14 5.90 -20.48
N ARG A 9 -26.36 6.80 -21.08
CA ARG A 9 -25.76 6.58 -22.41
C ARG A 9 -24.62 5.56 -22.37
N ARG A 10 -23.82 5.57 -21.30
CA ARG A 10 -22.66 4.69 -21.08
C ARG A 10 -22.53 4.41 -19.60
N ILE A 11 -22.13 3.19 -19.25
CA ILE A 11 -21.88 2.76 -17.88
C ILE A 11 -20.47 2.17 -17.85
N LEU A 12 -19.65 2.64 -16.90
CA LEU A 12 -18.37 2.03 -16.56
C LEU A 12 -18.46 1.55 -15.12
N ARG A 13 -18.09 0.30 -14.88
CA ARG A 13 -18.11 -0.32 -13.56
C ARG A 13 -16.74 -0.91 -13.27
N SER A 14 -16.11 -0.48 -12.18
CA SER A 14 -14.89 -1.09 -11.71
C SER A 14 -15.14 -2.46 -11.08
N SER A 15 -14.20 -3.38 -11.26
CA SER A 15 -14.19 -4.69 -10.61
C SER A 15 -12.85 -4.91 -9.90
N TRP A 16 -12.54 -4.04 -8.93
CA TRP A 16 -11.26 -4.01 -8.20
C TRP A 16 -10.92 -5.34 -7.53
N GLY A 17 -11.90 -5.99 -6.88
CA GLY A 17 -11.68 -7.26 -6.17
C GLY A 17 -11.28 -8.43 -7.07
N SER A 18 -11.77 -8.47 -8.32
CA SER A 18 -11.42 -9.53 -9.29
C SER A 18 -10.31 -9.12 -10.26
N ASN A 19 -9.80 -7.90 -10.18
CA ASN A 19 -8.70 -7.47 -11.02
C ASN A 19 -7.39 -8.12 -10.53
N PRO A 20 -6.63 -8.83 -11.40
CA PRO A 20 -5.45 -9.59 -10.98
C PRO A 20 -4.31 -8.73 -10.44
N HIS A 21 -4.26 -7.44 -10.80
CA HIS A 21 -3.20 -6.51 -10.39
C HIS A 21 -3.51 -5.74 -9.10
N PHE A 22 -4.79 -5.66 -8.70
CA PHE A 22 -5.20 -4.93 -7.49
C PHE A 22 -5.74 -5.85 -6.40
N ARG A 23 -6.55 -6.86 -6.78
CA ARG A 23 -7.16 -7.86 -5.88
C ARG A 23 -7.95 -7.27 -4.71
N GLY A 24 -8.39 -6.03 -4.84
CA GLY A 24 -8.95 -5.23 -3.77
C GLY A 24 -8.90 -3.75 -4.12
N SER A 25 -9.46 -2.91 -3.25
CA SER A 25 -9.43 -1.45 -3.41
C SER A 25 -8.29 -0.82 -2.61
N TYR A 26 -8.22 -1.09 -1.32
CA TYR A 26 -7.25 -0.53 -0.38
C TYR A 26 -7.21 -1.38 0.89
N SER A 27 -6.12 -1.26 1.64
CA SER A 27 -5.92 -1.92 2.92
C SER A 27 -6.90 -1.41 3.99
N TYR A 28 -7.17 -2.22 5.00
CA TYR A 28 -7.85 -1.80 6.21
C TYR A 28 -7.32 -2.62 7.39
N THR A 29 -7.35 -2.07 8.61
CA THR A 29 -6.98 -2.82 9.81
C THR A 29 -8.13 -3.75 10.20
N GLN A 30 -8.01 -5.03 9.85
CA GLN A 30 -8.98 -6.06 10.23
C GLN A 30 -9.05 -6.24 11.75
N VAL A 31 -10.19 -6.71 12.26
CA VAL A 31 -10.32 -7.17 13.66
C VAL A 31 -9.21 -8.17 13.98
N GLY A 32 -8.43 -7.90 15.02
CA GLY A 32 -7.27 -8.70 15.42
C GLY A 32 -5.94 -8.26 14.80
N SER A 33 -5.95 -7.36 13.81
CA SER A 33 -4.76 -6.70 13.27
C SER A 33 -4.51 -5.37 13.99
N SER A 34 -3.29 -4.85 13.89
CA SER A 34 -2.91 -3.57 14.48
C SER A 34 -1.96 -2.77 13.58
N GLY A 35 -1.67 -1.54 13.98
CA GLY A 35 -0.64 -0.73 13.31
C GLY A 35 0.75 -1.38 13.28
N ALA A 36 1.02 -2.35 14.17
CA ALA A 36 2.27 -3.12 14.14
C ALA A 36 2.40 -4.01 12.89
N ASP A 37 1.28 -4.47 12.32
CA ASP A 37 1.29 -5.26 11.09
C ASP A 37 1.71 -4.40 9.89
N VAL A 38 1.22 -3.15 9.85
CA VAL A 38 1.63 -2.15 8.85
C VAL A 38 3.12 -1.83 8.98
N GLU A 39 3.61 -1.64 10.20
CA GLU A 39 5.03 -1.42 10.45
C GLU A 39 5.88 -2.62 10.04
N LYS A 40 5.41 -3.83 10.34
CA LYS A 40 6.07 -5.07 9.91
C LYS A 40 6.13 -5.17 8.39
N LEU A 41 5.04 -4.83 7.69
CA LEU A 41 5.01 -4.80 6.22
C LEU A 41 5.97 -3.76 5.63
N ALA A 42 6.16 -2.62 6.32
CA ALA A 42 7.08 -1.56 5.92
C ALA A 42 8.56 -1.84 6.24
N LYS A 43 8.87 -2.95 6.93
CA LYS A 43 10.26 -3.32 7.24
C LYS A 43 10.93 -3.89 6.00
N PRO A 44 12.13 -3.40 5.65
CA PRO A 44 12.86 -3.94 4.53
C PRO A 44 13.44 -5.31 4.86
N LEU A 45 13.68 -6.11 3.82
CA LEU A 45 14.33 -7.41 3.89
C LEU A 45 15.73 -7.33 3.24
N PRO A 46 16.69 -8.17 3.65
CA PRO A 46 16.61 -9.05 4.80
C PRO A 46 16.63 -8.25 6.10
N TYR A 47 16.02 -8.79 7.16
CA TYR A 47 16.09 -8.16 8.47
C TYR A 47 17.55 -8.18 8.93
N ALA A 48 18.05 -7.04 9.42
CA ALA A 48 19.45 -6.88 9.80
C ALA A 48 19.91 -7.93 10.83
N GLU A 49 19.01 -8.39 11.70
CA GLU A 49 19.29 -9.40 12.73
C GLU A 49 19.33 -10.85 12.18
N SER A 50 18.88 -11.06 10.94
CA SER A 50 18.60 -12.41 10.39
C SER A 50 19.56 -12.89 9.31
N SER A 51 20.47 -12.03 8.82
CA SER A 51 21.30 -12.35 7.67
C SER A 51 22.69 -11.73 7.74
N LYS A 52 23.68 -12.44 7.18
CA LYS A 52 25.03 -11.90 6.90
C LYS A 52 25.09 -11.09 5.61
N THR A 53 24.01 -11.08 4.82
CA THR A 53 23.91 -10.27 3.61
C THR A 53 23.71 -8.80 3.97
N PRO A 54 24.06 -7.85 3.07
CA PRO A 54 23.76 -6.45 3.28
C PRO A 54 22.26 -6.25 3.59
N PRO A 55 21.91 -5.38 4.55
CA PRO A 55 20.51 -5.12 4.90
C PRO A 55 19.78 -4.42 3.73
N MET A 56 18.45 -4.34 3.84
CA MET A 56 17.56 -3.57 2.95
C MET A 56 17.73 -3.79 1.43
N GLN A 57 17.88 -5.05 1.01
CA GLN A 57 17.89 -5.43 -0.41
C GLN A 57 16.50 -5.33 -1.06
N VAL A 58 15.44 -5.53 -0.29
CA VAL A 58 14.05 -5.43 -0.73
C VAL A 58 13.32 -4.49 0.22
N MET A 59 12.76 -3.42 -0.33
CA MET A 59 11.98 -2.42 0.41
C MET A 59 10.54 -2.43 -0.06
N PHE A 60 9.64 -2.03 0.84
CA PHE A 60 8.20 -2.00 0.59
C PHE A 60 7.68 -0.58 0.75
N SER A 61 6.98 -0.11 -0.29
CA SER A 61 6.24 1.15 -0.27
C SER A 61 4.83 0.91 -0.81
N GLY A 62 3.96 1.91 -0.65
CA GLY A 62 2.55 1.86 -0.99
C GLY A 62 1.66 2.14 0.22
N GLU A 63 0.37 2.37 -0.04
CA GLU A 63 -0.60 2.82 0.97
C GLU A 63 -0.65 1.91 2.20
N ALA A 64 -0.55 0.59 1.99
CA ALA A 64 -0.61 -0.41 3.06
C ALA A 64 0.60 -0.38 3.99
N THR A 65 1.65 0.37 3.66
CA THR A 65 2.90 0.46 4.44
C THR A 65 2.99 1.74 5.28
N HIS A 66 1.94 2.58 5.32
CA HIS A 66 1.95 3.83 6.08
C HIS A 66 0.98 3.79 7.27
N ARG A 67 1.50 3.56 8.49
CA ARG A 67 0.68 3.35 9.71
C ARG A 67 -0.43 4.37 9.94
N LYS A 68 -0.15 5.67 9.75
CA LYS A 68 -1.11 6.75 10.01
C LYS A 68 -2.09 7.04 8.86
N TYR A 69 -1.69 6.74 7.62
CA TYR A 69 -2.34 7.23 6.41
C TYR A 69 -2.56 6.10 5.40
N TYR A 70 -2.80 4.89 5.91
CA TYR A 70 -3.17 3.74 5.08
C TYR A 70 -4.50 4.01 4.36
N SER A 71 -4.74 3.29 3.26
CA SER A 71 -5.87 3.48 2.34
C SER A 71 -5.89 4.81 1.57
N THR A 72 -4.83 5.63 1.63
CA THR A 72 -4.81 6.95 0.99
C THR A 72 -3.68 7.11 -0.02
N THR A 73 -3.90 7.95 -1.04
CA THR A 73 -2.86 8.31 -2.02
C THR A 73 -1.69 9.05 -1.39
N HIS A 74 -1.92 9.97 -0.44
CA HIS A 74 -0.82 10.69 0.20
C HIS A 74 0.02 9.76 1.10
N GLY A 75 -0.62 8.78 1.78
CA GLY A 75 0.12 7.73 2.50
C GLY A 75 1.03 6.92 1.58
N ALA A 76 0.55 6.56 0.38
CA ALA A 76 1.38 5.91 -0.63
C ALA A 76 2.59 6.78 -1.04
N VAL A 77 2.36 8.06 -1.35
CA VAL A 77 3.43 9.01 -1.71
C VAL A 77 4.48 9.13 -0.59
N LEU A 78 4.03 9.36 0.65
CA LEU A 78 4.91 9.50 1.81
C LEU A 78 5.71 8.21 2.07
N SER A 79 5.11 7.03 1.90
CA SER A 79 5.84 5.76 2.02
C SER A 79 6.90 5.57 0.92
N GLY A 80 6.64 6.06 -0.31
CA GLY A 80 7.63 6.05 -1.39
C GLY A 80 8.81 6.96 -1.09
N GLN A 81 8.54 8.18 -0.60
CA GLN A 81 9.60 9.09 -0.15
C GLN A 81 10.43 8.50 1.00
N ARG A 82 9.79 7.79 1.94
CA ARG A 82 10.47 7.09 3.04
C ARG A 82 11.48 6.04 2.53
N GLU A 83 11.08 5.18 1.59
CA GLU A 83 12.01 4.17 1.04
C GLU A 83 13.09 4.80 0.14
N ALA A 84 12.76 5.87 -0.60
CA ALA A 84 13.76 6.60 -1.37
C ALA A 84 14.83 7.24 -0.47
N ALA A 85 14.43 7.83 0.66
CA ALA A 85 15.37 8.38 1.64
C ALA A 85 16.28 7.29 2.23
N ARG A 86 15.73 6.10 2.54
CA ARG A 86 16.53 4.94 3.00
C ARG A 86 17.56 4.48 1.97
N LEU A 87 17.18 4.45 0.70
CA LEU A 87 18.11 4.13 -0.39
C LEU A 87 19.26 5.13 -0.48
N ILE A 88 18.93 6.42 -0.41
CA ILE A 88 19.94 7.48 -0.45
C ILE A 88 20.90 7.35 0.74
N GLU A 89 20.38 7.18 1.95
CA GLU A 89 21.19 7.00 3.17
C GLU A 89 22.10 5.76 3.11
N MET A 90 21.68 4.69 2.44
CA MET A 90 22.47 3.46 2.32
C MET A 90 23.64 3.56 1.32
N TYR A 91 23.47 4.33 0.23
CA TYR A 91 24.38 4.31 -0.91
C TYR A 91 25.08 5.65 -1.17
N GLN A 92 24.84 6.67 -0.35
CA GLN A 92 25.68 7.87 -0.26
C GLN A 92 26.77 7.70 0.78
#